data_AF-A0A538R140-F1
#
_entry.id   AF-A0A538R140-F1
#
_cell.length_a   1.000
_cell.length_b   1.000
_cell.length_c   1.000
_cell.angle_alpha   90.00
_cell.angle_beta   90.00
_cell.angle_gamma   90.00
#
_symmetry.space_group_name_H-M   'P 1'
#
loop_
_entity.id
_entity.type
_entity.pdbx_description
1 polymer ?
#
loop_
_entity_poly.entity_id
_entity_poly.type
_entity_poly.pdbx_seq_one_letter_code
_entity_poly.pdbx_strand_id
1 'polypeptide(L)'
;MTRGAAMTAAIGHSGAFRTLQAWLDEPLLDQLVMVDAMYGDEDAVVGWLRASPRHRLIFVGEDTLLGTESVADKLPETLTIDRFPPTYDTWPPAARTARSVYVRAQYLHMPLVTEGIVLPSLLRLLPVELLADEPWRLPLGSLPPLVDAAAPTATPDGTP
;
A
#
# COMPACT_ATOMS: atom_id res chain seq x y z
N MET A 1 9.35 7.05 21.93
CA MET A 1 10.10 6.99 20.65
C MET A 1 9.48 8.01 19.72
N THR A 2 10.27 8.98 19.25
CA THR A 2 9.84 9.93 18.22
C THR A 2 9.98 9.20 16.89
N ARG A 3 8.86 8.82 16.27
CA ARG A 3 8.83 8.09 15.00
C ARG A 3 9.59 8.91 13.95
N GLY A 4 10.52 8.29 13.22
CA GLY A 4 11.18 8.91 12.07
C GLY A 4 10.15 9.39 11.04
N ALA A 5 10.52 10.34 10.19
CA ALA A 5 9.63 10.87 9.15
C ALA A 5 9.30 9.86 8.02
N ALA A 6 9.93 8.68 8.04
CA ALA A 6 9.76 7.66 7.02
C ALA A 6 8.35 7.05 7.07
N MET A 7 7.69 6.98 5.91
CA MET A 7 6.41 6.31 5.75
C MET A 7 6.62 4.86 5.32
N THR A 8 5.91 3.93 5.96
CA THR A 8 5.91 2.52 5.55
C THR A 8 4.65 2.23 4.73
N ALA A 9 4.84 1.69 3.53
CA ALA A 9 3.75 1.20 2.69
C ALA A 9 3.86 -0.31 2.52
N ALA A 10 2.74 -1.03 2.69
CA ALA A 10 2.63 -2.44 2.35
C ALA A 10 1.75 -2.60 1.11
N ILE A 11 2.23 -3.40 0.15
CA ILE A 11 1.56 -3.63 -1.13
C ILE A 11 1.40 -5.14 -1.31
N GLY A 12 0.21 -5.61 -1.65
CA GLY A 12 -0.04 -7.03 -1.87
C GLY A 12 -1.15 -7.30 -2.88
N HIS A 13 -1.02 -8.42 -3.58
CA HIS A 13 -1.98 -8.92 -4.56
C HIS A 13 -2.55 -10.27 -4.16
N SER A 14 -3.82 -10.53 -4.51
CA SER A 14 -4.46 -11.83 -4.33
C SER A 14 -4.41 -12.31 -2.87
N GLY A 15 -3.87 -13.51 -2.62
CA GLY A 15 -3.69 -14.11 -1.30
C GLY A 15 -2.82 -13.32 -0.32
N ALA A 16 -2.08 -12.28 -0.78
CA ALA A 16 -1.32 -11.39 0.10
C ALA A 16 -2.20 -10.73 1.17
N PHE A 17 -3.52 -10.67 0.96
CA PHE A 17 -4.51 -10.32 1.98
C PHE A 17 -4.19 -10.90 3.37
N ARG A 18 -3.89 -12.21 3.43
CA ARG A 18 -3.66 -12.90 4.71
C ARG A 18 -2.44 -12.37 5.46
N THR A 19 -1.40 -12.00 4.72
CA THR A 19 -0.20 -11.40 5.29
C THR A 19 -0.44 -9.95 5.70
N LEU A 20 -1.12 -9.18 4.85
CA LEU A 20 -1.43 -7.77 5.11
C LEU A 20 -2.38 -7.58 6.30
N GLN A 21 -3.34 -8.49 6.47
CA GLN A 21 -4.26 -8.48 7.61
C GLN A 21 -3.50 -8.64 8.93
N ALA A 22 -2.47 -9.50 8.97
CA ALA A 22 -1.63 -9.70 10.13
C ALA A 22 -0.71 -8.50 10.45
N TRP A 23 -0.67 -7.49 9.58
CA TRP A 23 0.13 -6.27 9.77
C TRP A 23 -0.74 -5.06 10.16
N LEU A 24 -2.06 -5.21 10.33
CA LEU A 24 -2.93 -4.09 10.68
C LEU A 24 -2.66 -3.54 12.08
N ASP A 25 -1.99 -4.30 12.96
CA ASP A 25 -1.53 -3.86 14.27
C ASP A 25 -0.06 -3.40 14.29
N GLU A 26 0.64 -3.44 13.15
CA GLU A 26 2.02 -2.94 13.03
C GLU A 26 2.03 -1.41 13.14
N PRO A 27 2.59 -0.83 14.22
CA PRO A 27 2.54 0.61 14.46
C PRO A 27 3.27 1.44 13.41
N LEU A 28 4.17 0.84 12.63
CA LEU A 28 4.90 1.51 11.56
C LEU A 28 4.16 1.55 10.22
N LEU A 29 3.06 0.80 10.04
CA LEU A 29 2.29 0.78 8.79
C LEU A 29 1.50 2.08 8.61
N ASP A 30 1.84 2.89 7.61
CA ASP A 30 1.13 4.13 7.28
C ASP A 30 0.24 3.99 6.04
N GLN A 31 0.60 3.13 5.09
CA GLN A 31 -0.15 2.97 3.84
C GLN A 31 -0.35 1.50 3.47
N LEU A 32 -1.55 1.19 3.00
CA LEU A 32 -1.92 -0.14 2.55
C LEU A 32 -2.41 -0.07 1.10
N VAL A 33 -1.80 -0.87 0.22
CA VAL A 33 -2.18 -1.00 -1.18
C VAL A 33 -2.61 -2.43 -1.46
N MET A 34 -3.91 -2.63 -1.67
CA MET A 34 -4.52 -3.94 -1.87
C MET A 34 -4.89 -4.09 -3.35
N VAL A 35 -4.05 -4.80 -4.11
CA VAL A 35 -4.26 -5.01 -5.54
C VAL A 35 -5.06 -6.28 -5.75
N ASP A 36 -6.37 -6.16 -5.93
CA ASP A 36 -7.27 -7.31 -6.02
C ASP A 36 -6.97 -8.33 -4.91
N ALA A 37 -7.05 -7.83 -3.69
CA ALA A 37 -6.72 -8.55 -2.46
C ALA A 37 -7.76 -8.29 -1.36
N MET A 38 -8.88 -7.62 -1.67
CA MET A 38 -9.90 -7.31 -0.68
C MET A 38 -10.88 -8.47 -0.55
N TYR A 39 -10.47 -9.50 0.21
CA TYR A 39 -11.26 -10.71 0.40
C TYR A 39 -11.52 -10.97 1.90
N GLY A 40 -12.66 -10.48 2.40
CA GLY A 40 -13.09 -10.69 3.78
C GLY A 40 -12.48 -9.73 4.80
N ASP A 41 -13.02 -9.76 6.01
CA ASP A 41 -12.67 -8.90 7.16
C ASP A 41 -12.47 -7.41 6.83
N GLU A 42 -13.42 -6.88 6.06
CA GLU A 42 -13.50 -5.47 5.68
C GLU A 42 -13.51 -4.55 6.90
N ASP A 43 -14.13 -5.00 8.00
CA ASP A 43 -14.24 -4.21 9.22
C ASP A 43 -12.88 -3.98 9.89
N ALA A 44 -11.96 -4.94 9.81
CA ALA A 44 -10.58 -4.74 10.28
C ALA A 44 -9.84 -3.70 9.43
N VAL A 45 -9.97 -3.75 8.10
CA VAL A 45 -9.32 -2.78 7.20
C VAL A 45 -9.91 -1.37 7.38
N VAL A 46 -11.23 -1.26 7.47
CA VAL A 46 -11.94 0.00 7.75
C VAL A 46 -11.57 0.52 9.14
N GLY A 47 -11.50 -0.36 10.13
CA GLY A 47 -11.08 -0.04 11.50
C GLY A 47 -9.66 0.49 11.53
N TRP A 48 -8.73 -0.17 10.83
CA TRP A 48 -7.35 0.30 10.65
C TRP A 48 -7.32 1.70 10.05
N LEU A 49 -8.00 1.95 8.91
CA LEU A 49 -8.01 3.27 8.27
C LEU A 49 -8.53 4.36 9.22
N ARG A 50 -9.57 4.07 10.00
CA ARG A 50 -10.18 5.00 10.96
C ARG A 50 -9.33 5.25 12.21
N ALA A 51 -8.47 4.30 12.59
CA ALA A 51 -7.67 4.38 13.80
C ALA A 51 -6.64 5.52 13.78
N SER A 52 -6.27 6.02 12.60
CA SER A 52 -5.27 7.07 12.49
C SER A 52 -5.48 8.00 11.29
N PRO A 53 -5.39 9.33 11.47
CA PRO A 53 -5.30 10.26 10.36
C PRO A 53 -3.96 10.17 9.61
N ARG A 54 -3.07 9.23 9.91
CA ARG A 54 -1.92 8.96 9.03
C ARG A 54 -2.18 7.83 8.04
N HIS A 55 -3.15 6.97 8.35
CA HIS A 55 -3.43 5.81 7.53
C HIS A 55 -4.04 6.22 6.20
N ARG A 56 -3.59 5.53 5.15
CA ARG A 56 -4.08 5.68 3.79
C ARG A 56 -4.28 4.31 3.15
N LEU A 57 -5.43 4.13 2.54
CA LEU A 57 -5.83 2.93 1.85
C LEU A 57 -5.95 3.20 0.35
N ILE A 58 -5.29 2.38 -0.46
CA ILE A 58 -5.52 2.28 -1.89
C ILE A 58 -5.93 0.84 -2.16
N PHE A 59 -7.07 0.64 -2.79
CA PHE A 59 -7.54 -0.69 -3.10
C PHE A 59 -8.02 -0.74 -4.55
N VAL A 60 -7.69 -1.84 -5.20
CA VAL A 60 -7.95 -2.08 -6.61
C VAL A 60 -8.79 -3.33 -6.69
N GLY A 61 -9.88 -3.29 -7.44
CA GLY A 61 -10.70 -4.47 -7.70
C GLY A 61 -10.89 -4.65 -9.19
N GLU A 62 -10.87 -5.89 -9.65
CA GLU A 62 -11.55 -6.22 -10.90
C GLU A 62 -13.03 -5.83 -10.76
N ASP A 63 -13.60 -5.25 -11.82
CA ASP A 63 -14.93 -4.59 -11.91
C ASP A 63 -16.14 -5.43 -11.48
N THR A 64 -15.94 -6.65 -10.96
CA THR A 64 -16.99 -7.59 -10.58
C THR A 64 -16.87 -8.15 -9.14
N LEU A 65 -15.94 -7.66 -8.32
CA LEU A 65 -15.70 -8.22 -6.98
C LEU A 65 -16.45 -7.47 -5.87
N LEU A 66 -17.55 -8.10 -5.41
CA LEU A 66 -18.46 -7.60 -4.37
C LEU A 66 -17.77 -7.16 -3.07
N GLY A 67 -16.69 -7.84 -2.66
CA GLY A 67 -15.97 -7.50 -1.42
C GLY A 67 -15.22 -6.16 -1.50
N THR A 68 -14.74 -5.80 -2.68
CA THR A 68 -14.04 -4.54 -2.90
C THR A 68 -15.01 -3.35 -2.87
N GLU A 69 -16.19 -3.50 -3.46
CA GLU A 69 -17.23 -2.47 -3.45
C GLU A 69 -17.79 -2.25 -2.05
N SER A 70 -17.95 -3.31 -1.25
CA SER A 70 -18.47 -3.18 0.13
C SER A 70 -17.58 -2.32 1.03
N VAL A 71 -16.25 -2.36 0.84
CA VAL A 71 -15.34 -1.45 1.55
C VAL A 71 -15.57 0.01 1.16
N ALA A 72 -15.78 0.29 -0.13
CA ALA A 72 -16.09 1.64 -0.60
C ALA A 72 -17.42 2.15 -0.03
N ASP A 73 -18.44 1.29 0.07
CA ASP A 73 -19.73 1.64 0.68
C ASP A 73 -19.62 2.00 2.17
N LYS A 74 -18.70 1.35 2.89
CA LYS A 74 -18.40 1.64 4.31
C LYS A 74 -17.57 2.91 4.53
N LEU A 75 -17.00 3.46 3.46
CA LEU A 75 -16.09 4.61 3.46
C LEU A 75 -16.59 5.66 2.44
N PRO A 76 -17.66 6.41 2.75
CA PRO A 76 -18.29 7.35 1.81
C PRO A 76 -17.35 8.47 1.31
N GLU A 77 -16.24 8.71 1.99
CA GLU A 77 -15.18 9.64 1.58
C GLU A 77 -14.20 9.06 0.54
N THR A 78 -14.38 7.80 0.14
CA THR A 78 -13.50 7.11 -0.82
C THR A 78 -13.58 7.76 -2.19
N LEU A 79 -12.42 8.19 -2.70
CA LEU A 79 -12.30 8.61 -4.09
C LEU A 79 -12.33 7.37 -4.99
N THR A 80 -13.41 7.20 -5.74
CA THR A 80 -13.52 6.12 -6.73
C THR A 80 -13.00 6.57 -8.09
N ILE A 81 -12.22 5.71 -8.73
CA ILE A 81 -11.61 5.92 -10.04
C ILE A 81 -12.02 4.74 -10.92
N ASP A 82 -12.80 5.01 -11.97
CA ASP A 82 -13.47 3.97 -12.76
C ASP A 82 -12.55 3.13 -13.66
N ARG A 83 -11.29 3.54 -13.81
CA ARG A 83 -10.25 2.82 -14.56
C ARG A 83 -8.87 3.33 -14.23
N PHE A 84 -7.84 2.49 -14.41
CA PHE A 84 -6.47 2.99 -14.41
C PHE A 84 -6.28 4.06 -15.50
N PRO A 85 -5.58 5.17 -15.19
CA PRO A 85 -5.27 6.19 -16.17
C PRO A 85 -4.40 5.61 -17.31
N PRO A 86 -4.53 6.16 -18.54
CA PRO A 86 -3.81 5.65 -19.71
C PRO A 86 -2.29 5.90 -19.64
N THR A 87 -1.86 6.84 -18.80
CA THR A 87 -0.44 7.11 -18.51
C THR A 87 -0.24 7.22 -17.00
N TYR A 88 0.99 6.97 -16.53
CA TYR A 88 1.31 6.97 -15.10
C TYR A 88 1.13 8.33 -14.41
N ASP A 89 1.15 9.43 -15.14
CA ASP A 89 1.09 10.81 -14.63
C ASP A 89 -0.30 11.44 -14.71
N THR A 90 -1.28 10.77 -15.34
CA THR A 90 -2.64 11.31 -15.54
C THR A 90 -3.63 10.94 -14.44
N TRP A 91 -3.14 10.57 -13.26
CA TRP A 91 -3.98 10.41 -12.06
C TRP A 91 -4.71 11.73 -11.72
N PRO A 92 -5.99 11.69 -11.30
CA PRO A 92 -6.67 12.85 -10.76
C PRO A 92 -5.85 13.46 -9.61
N PRO A 93 -5.70 14.80 -9.53
CA PRO A 93 -4.94 15.42 -8.44
C PRO A 93 -5.42 15.01 -7.05
N ALA A 94 -6.73 14.82 -6.88
CA ALA A 94 -7.34 14.34 -5.64
C ALA A 94 -6.87 12.94 -5.21
N ALA A 95 -6.49 12.07 -6.16
CA ALA A 95 -6.03 10.72 -5.85
C ALA A 95 -4.70 10.71 -5.07
N ARG A 96 -3.88 11.75 -5.24
CA ARG A 96 -2.59 11.90 -4.57
C ARG A 96 -2.73 12.21 -3.07
N THR A 97 -3.85 12.82 -2.66
CA THR A 97 -4.07 13.30 -1.30
C THR A 97 -5.23 12.60 -0.59
N ALA A 98 -6.10 11.89 -1.33
CA ALA A 98 -7.20 11.13 -0.75
C ALA A 98 -6.69 10.03 0.20
N ARG A 99 -7.38 9.90 1.34
CA ARG A 99 -7.12 8.87 2.36
C ARG A 99 -7.52 7.48 1.91
N SER A 100 -8.59 7.41 1.13
CA SER A 100 -9.14 6.17 0.61
C SER A 100 -9.32 6.35 -0.89
N VAL A 101 -8.69 5.49 -1.67
CA VAL A 101 -8.80 5.48 -3.13
C VAL A 101 -9.20 4.09 -3.58
N TYR A 102 -10.34 3.98 -4.24
CA TYR A 102 -10.79 2.78 -4.91
C TYR A 102 -10.54 2.92 -6.41
N VAL A 103 -9.84 1.96 -7.02
CA VAL A 103 -9.70 1.87 -8.47
C VAL A 103 -10.46 0.65 -8.98
N ARG A 104 -11.50 0.89 -9.78
CA ARG A 104 -12.15 -0.15 -10.59
C ARG A 104 -11.23 -0.47 -11.76
N ALA A 105 -10.60 -1.63 -11.76
CA ALA A 105 -9.65 -1.98 -12.79
C ALA A 105 -10.34 -2.56 -14.02
N GLN A 106 -9.94 -2.10 -15.20
CA GLN A 106 -10.31 -2.69 -16.49
C GLN A 106 -9.57 -4.00 -16.81
N TYR A 107 -8.80 -4.53 -15.85
CA TYR A 107 -7.91 -5.65 -16.02
C TYR A 107 -8.40 -6.82 -15.15
N LEU A 108 -8.25 -8.04 -15.65
CA LEU A 108 -8.54 -9.26 -14.89
C LEU A 108 -7.49 -9.47 -13.78
N HIS A 109 -7.82 -10.35 -12.83
CA HIS A 109 -6.98 -10.72 -11.68
C HIS A 109 -5.46 -10.80 -11.94
N MET A 110 -5.03 -11.60 -12.91
CA MET A 110 -3.60 -11.83 -13.19
C MET A 110 -2.93 -10.67 -13.95
N PRO A 111 -3.53 -10.10 -15.02
CA PRO A 111 -3.00 -8.92 -15.69
C PRO A 111 -2.69 -7.71 -14.78
N LEU A 112 -3.36 -7.60 -13.63
CA LEU A 112 -3.03 -6.59 -12.62
C LEU A 112 -1.57 -6.66 -12.12
N VAL A 113 -0.89 -7.81 -12.22
CA VAL A 113 0.50 -7.95 -11.76
C VAL A 113 1.46 -8.44 -12.83
N THR A 114 0.97 -9.07 -13.90
CA THR A 114 1.85 -9.65 -14.93
C THR A 114 2.23 -8.68 -16.06
N GLU A 115 1.40 -7.67 -16.34
CA GLU A 115 1.61 -6.78 -17.50
C GLU A 115 2.54 -5.59 -17.21
N GLY A 116 2.96 -5.41 -15.95
CA GLY A 116 3.90 -4.35 -15.57
C GLY A 116 3.33 -2.93 -15.66
N ILE A 117 2.00 -2.76 -15.67
CA ILE A 117 1.35 -1.44 -15.77
C ILE A 117 0.85 -0.94 -14.42
N VAL A 118 0.15 -1.80 -13.67
CA VAL A 118 -0.60 -1.38 -12.47
C VAL A 118 0.30 -0.96 -11.33
N LEU A 119 1.28 -1.80 -10.95
CA LEU A 119 2.16 -1.48 -9.83
C LEU A 119 2.96 -0.19 -10.09
N PRO A 120 3.61 0.01 -11.25
CA PRO A 120 4.25 1.29 -11.56
C PRO A 120 3.30 2.49 -11.53
N SER A 121 2.04 2.30 -11.96
CA SER A 121 1.02 3.34 -11.91
C SER A 121 0.64 3.71 -10.47
N LEU A 122 0.41 2.71 -9.60
CA LEU A 122 0.08 2.91 -8.18
C LEU A 122 1.22 3.57 -7.41
N LEU A 123 2.48 3.24 -7.71
CA LEU A 123 3.64 3.88 -7.10
C LEU A 123 3.63 5.41 -7.29
N ARG A 124 3.02 5.94 -8.37
CA ARG A 124 2.89 7.40 -8.59
C ARG A 124 1.93 8.09 -7.63
N LEU A 125 1.09 7.33 -6.92
CA LEU A 125 0.22 7.83 -5.86
C LEU A 125 0.90 7.82 -4.49
N LEU A 126 1.96 7.03 -4.31
CA LEU A 126 2.69 6.93 -3.06
C LEU A 126 3.73 8.07 -2.96
N PRO A 127 4.08 8.52 -1.74
CA PRO A 127 5.13 9.52 -1.52
C PRO A 127 6.52 8.87 -1.64
N VAL A 128 6.78 8.22 -2.76
CA VAL A 128 8.06 7.55 -3.05
C VAL A 128 8.90 8.42 -3.97
N GLU A 129 10.21 8.44 -3.70
CA GLU A 129 11.17 9.02 -4.64
C GLU A 129 11.28 8.12 -5.87
N LEU A 130 11.15 8.72 -7.05
CA LEU A 130 11.40 8.04 -8.31
C LEU A 130 12.87 8.23 -8.67
N LEU A 131 13.66 7.18 -8.50
CA LEU A 131 15.03 7.15 -8.98
C LEU A 131 15.00 7.01 -10.51
N ALA A 132 15.60 7.97 -11.21
CA ALA A 132 15.65 7.95 -12.68
C ALA A 132 16.59 6.85 -13.17
N ASP A 133 16.13 6.00 -14.11
CA ASP A 133 16.81 5.03 -14.98
C ASP A 133 18.10 4.34 -14.48
N GLU A 134 18.34 4.27 -13.17
CA GLU A 134 19.32 3.38 -12.60
C GLU A 134 18.91 1.95 -12.99
N PRO A 135 19.83 1.13 -13.51
CA PRO A 135 19.49 -0.23 -13.88
C PRO A 135 18.92 -0.95 -12.66
N TRP A 136 17.62 -1.25 -12.65
CA TRP A 136 16.96 -2.04 -11.60
C TRP A 136 17.58 -3.43 -11.39
N ARG A 137 18.49 -3.82 -12.29
CA ARG A 137 19.27 -5.06 -12.29
C ARG A 137 20.61 -4.96 -11.54
N LEU A 138 21.06 -3.77 -11.19
CA LEU A 138 22.16 -3.64 -10.24
C LEU A 138 21.57 -3.86 -8.84
N PRO A 139 22.23 -4.61 -7.95
CA PRO A 139 21.82 -4.59 -6.55
C PRO A 139 21.78 -3.12 -6.15
N LEU A 140 20.66 -2.69 -5.57
CA LEU A 140 20.54 -1.38 -4.94
C LEU A 140 21.84 -1.23 -4.14
N GLY A 141 22.73 -0.33 -4.59
CA GLY A 141 23.94 -0.02 -3.82
C GLY A 141 23.53 0.23 -2.38
N SER A 142 24.41 -0.04 -1.41
CA SER A 142 24.11 -0.01 0.03
C SER A 142 22.95 0.93 0.35
N LEU A 143 21.75 0.34 0.56
CA LEU A 143 20.55 1.10 0.87
C LEU A 143 20.91 2.10 1.97
N PRO A 144 20.45 3.36 1.91
CA PRO A 144 20.66 4.26 3.02
C PRO A 144 20.21 3.55 4.30
N PRO A 145 21.01 3.59 5.37
CA PRO A 145 20.71 2.84 6.58
C PRO A 145 19.28 3.15 7.02
N LEU A 146 18.46 2.11 7.13
CA LEU A 146 17.10 2.21 7.66
C LEU A 146 17.21 2.88 9.03
N VAL A 147 16.65 4.08 9.16
CA VAL A 147 16.81 4.94 10.33
C VAL A 147 16.25 4.29 11.62
N ASP A 148 15.50 3.20 11.48
CA ASP A 148 14.75 2.56 12.57
C ASP A 148 15.05 1.05 12.79
N ALA A 149 16.05 0.46 12.11
CA ALA A 149 16.37 -0.97 12.27
C ALA A 149 17.44 -1.28 13.34
N ALA A 150 17.63 -0.41 14.33
CA ALA A 150 18.46 -0.73 15.48
C ALA A 150 17.69 -1.70 16.39
N ALA A 151 17.89 -3.00 16.19
CA ALA A 151 17.51 -4.00 17.19
C ALA A 151 18.15 -3.60 18.54
N PRO A 152 17.44 -3.74 19.67
CA PRO A 152 18.03 -3.48 20.97
C PRO A 152 19.29 -4.35 21.11
N THR A 153 20.44 -3.70 21.33
CA THR A 153 21.69 -4.39 21.64
C THR A 153 21.46 -5.24 22.87
N ALA A 154 21.45 -6.55 22.69
CA ALA A 154 21.46 -7.50 23.80
C ALA A 154 22.72 -7.20 24.63
N THR A 155 22.52 -6.69 25.83
CA THR A 155 23.56 -6.61 26.85
C THR A 155 24.00 -8.05 27.16
N PRO A 156 25.27 -8.42 27.02
CA PRO A 156 25.71 -9.73 27.46
C PRO A 156 25.61 -9.76 28.99
N ASP A 157 24.71 -10.60 29.50
CA ASP A 157 24.61 -10.88 30.92
C ASP A 157 25.97 -11.35 31.44
N GLY A 158 26.38 -10.72 32.53
CA GLY A 158 27.65 -10.95 33.19
C GLY A 158 27.79 -12.41 33.66
N THR A 159 28.98 -12.93 33.44
CA THR A 159 29.51 -14.15 34.06
C THR A 159 29.53 -13.99 35.59
N PRO A 160 29.22 -15.04 36.37
CA PRO A 160 29.75 -15.16 37.72
C PRO A 160 31.25 -15.52 37.71
#